data_AF-A0A7V5C5J5-F1
#
_entry.id   AF-A0A7V5C5J5-F1
#
_cell.length_a   1.000
_cell.length_b   1.000
_cell.length_c   1.000
_cell.angle_alpha   90.00
_cell.angle_beta   90.00
_cell.angle_gamma   90.00
#
_symmetry.space_group_name_H-M   'P 1'
#
loop_
_entity.id
_entity.type
_entity.pdbx_description
1 polymer ?
#
loop_
_entity_poly.entity_id
_entity_poly.type
_entity_poly.pdbx_seq_one_letter_code
_entity_poly.pdbx_strand_id
1 'polypeptide(L)'
;MMNFKQKEVLEKIVAGLRKEFPEVRLVEVEELSPFEFWVMLTEPEDEERQFAMERLQGELGTDALLDYGVNFHFMPAASESRQSDPMQAGEFVPIMKAGVC
;
A
#
# COMPACT_ATOMS: atom_id res chain seq x y z
N MET A 1 -5.71 -9.51 15.62
CA MET A 1 -4.55 -10.41 15.67
C MET A 1 -4.48 -11.32 14.44
N MET A 2 -3.41 -11.21 13.64
CA MET A 2 -3.21 -12.00 12.40
C MET A 2 -3.02 -13.49 12.70
N ASN A 3 -3.71 -14.36 11.95
CA ASN A 3 -3.58 -15.81 12.10
C ASN A 3 -2.39 -16.39 11.30
N PHE A 4 -2.08 -17.66 11.53
CA PHE A 4 -0.94 -18.33 10.90
C PHE A 4 -1.02 -18.33 9.36
N LYS A 5 -2.22 -18.54 8.80
CA LYS A 5 -2.38 -18.60 7.35
C LYS A 5 -2.25 -17.23 6.70
N GLN A 6 -2.83 -16.19 7.31
CA GLN A 6 -2.68 -14.81 6.88
C GLN A 6 -1.21 -14.38 6.88
N LYS A 7 -0.48 -14.76 7.92
CA LYS A 7 0.97 -14.52 8.01
C LYS A 7 1.73 -15.19 6.87
N GLU A 8 1.44 -16.47 6.58
CA GLU A 8 2.07 -17.20 5.47
C GLU A 8 1.77 -16.55 4.10
N VAL A 9 0.55 -16.04 3.91
CA VAL A 9 0.16 -15.32 2.68
C VAL A 9 0.92 -14.01 2.56
N LEU A 10 1.00 -13.21 3.64
CA LEU A 10 1.78 -11.99 3.65
C LEU A 10 3.27 -12.25 3.37
N GLU A 11 3.85 -13.28 3.98
CA GLU A 11 5.24 -13.68 3.73
C GLU A 11 5.50 -14.05 2.27
N LYS A 12 4.54 -14.73 1.62
CA LYS A 12 4.60 -15.03 0.18
C LYS A 12 4.55 -13.77 -0.68
N ILE A 13 3.66 -12.83 -0.37
CA ILE A 13 3.57 -11.56 -1.09
C ILE A 13 4.89 -10.79 -0.96
N VAL A 14 5.41 -10.62 0.26
CA VAL A 14 6.67 -9.91 0.51
C VAL A 14 7.85 -10.59 -0.18
N ALA A 15 7.89 -11.93 -0.20
CA ALA A 15 8.91 -12.68 -0.93
C ALA A 15 8.80 -12.47 -2.46
N GLY A 16 7.58 -12.41 -2.99
CA GLY A 16 7.30 -12.09 -4.39
C GLY A 16 7.82 -10.69 -4.76
N LEU A 17 7.50 -9.68 -3.96
CA LEU A 17 7.97 -8.31 -4.15
C LEU A 17 9.51 -8.24 -4.11
N ARG A 18 10.15 -8.89 -3.13
CA ARG A 18 11.62 -8.88 -2.97
C ARG A 18 12.39 -9.53 -4.12
N LYS A 19 11.74 -10.38 -4.92
CA LYS A 19 12.36 -10.98 -6.10
C LYS A 19 12.68 -9.95 -7.17
N GLU A 20 11.84 -8.90 -7.29
CA GLU A 20 11.98 -7.83 -8.28
C GLU A 20 12.47 -6.51 -7.65
N PHE A 21 12.20 -6.32 -6.37
CA PHE A 21 12.58 -5.15 -5.58
C PHE A 21 13.31 -5.57 -4.29
N PRO A 22 14.59 -6.00 -4.38
CA PRO A 22 15.37 -6.48 -3.23
C PRO A 22 15.49 -5.49 -2.06
N GLU A 23 15.35 -4.20 -2.35
CA GLU A 23 15.36 -3.08 -1.40
C GLU A 23 14.11 -3.03 -0.50
N VAL A 24 13.03 -3.75 -0.86
CA VAL A 24 11.75 -3.73 -0.13
C VAL A 24 11.84 -4.46 1.20
N ARG A 25 11.42 -3.77 2.26
CA ARG A 25 11.40 -4.27 3.64
C ARG A 25 10.02 -4.06 4.24
N LEU A 26 9.56 -5.07 4.96
CA LEU A 26 8.38 -4.96 5.81
C LEU A 26 8.74 -4.15 7.05
N VAL A 27 8.04 -3.04 7.26
CA VAL A 27 8.24 -2.13 8.39
C VAL A 27 7.24 -2.44 9.48
N GLU A 28 5.95 -2.47 9.12
CA GLU A 28 4.86 -2.63 10.08
C GLU A 28 3.68 -3.36 9.43
N VAL A 29 2.90 -4.05 10.26
CA VAL A 29 1.62 -4.65 9.87
C VAL A 29 0.61 -4.32 10.96
N GLU A 30 -0.45 -3.63 10.59
CA GLU A 30 -1.56 -3.31 11.48
C GLU A 30 -2.82 -4.04 11.01
N GLU A 31 -3.59 -4.56 11.95
CA GLU A 31 -4.87 -5.19 11.65
C GLU A 31 -6.00 -4.18 11.77
N LEU A 32 -6.78 -4.06 10.69
CA LEU A 32 -7.98 -3.22 10.67
C LEU A 32 -9.23 -4.03 11.03
N SER A 33 -9.29 -5.25 10.51
CA SER A 33 -10.39 -6.19 10.74
C SER A 33 -9.87 -7.62 10.60
N PRO A 34 -10.65 -8.66 10.96
CA PRO A 34 -10.16 -10.05 10.95
C PRO A 34 -9.59 -10.53 9.60
N PHE A 35 -9.90 -9.86 8.49
CA PHE A 35 -9.43 -10.20 7.15
C PHE A 35 -8.83 -9.00 6.40
N GLU A 36 -8.59 -7.87 7.07
CA GLU A 36 -8.05 -6.66 6.44
C GLU A 36 -6.87 -6.10 7.24
N PHE A 37 -5.77 -5.84 6.54
CA PHE A 37 -4.51 -5.42 7.14
C PHE A 37 -3.92 -4.22 6.41
N TRP A 38 -3.34 -3.30 7.17
CA TRP A 38 -2.39 -2.31 6.68
C TRP A 38 -0.99 -2.89 6.72
N VAL A 39 -0.26 -2.77 5.61
CA VAL A 39 1.10 -3.29 5.46
C VAL A 39 2.00 -2.16 5.01
N MET A 40 2.90 -1.74 5.89
CA MET A 40 3.88 -0.70 5.58
C MET A 40 5.16 -1.32 5.03
N LEU A 41 5.53 -0.91 3.82
CA LEU A 41 6.72 -1.39 3.11
C LEU A 41 7.64 -0.22 2.74
N THR A 42 8.95 -0.44 2.75
CA THR A 42 9.87 0.52 2.10
C THR A 42 9.71 0.44 0.59
N GLU A 43 9.76 1.59 -0.07
CA GLU A 43 9.66 1.70 -1.53
C GLU A 43 11.01 2.00 -2.19
N PRO A 44 11.20 1.64 -3.47
CA PRO A 44 12.31 2.12 -4.29
C PRO A 44 12.34 3.65 -4.34
N GLU A 45 13.52 4.26 -4.44
CA GLU A 45 13.63 5.72 -4.59
C GLU A 45 13.24 6.20 -6.00
N ASP A 46 13.41 5.32 -7.00
CA ASP A 46 13.08 5.60 -8.39
C ASP A 46 11.57 5.49 -8.64
N GLU A 47 10.98 6.52 -9.24
CA GLU A 47 9.54 6.64 -9.46
C GLU A 47 9.00 5.56 -10.42
N GLU A 48 9.72 5.22 -11.48
CA GLU A 48 9.29 4.14 -12.39
C GLU A 48 9.28 2.79 -11.68
N ARG A 49 10.27 2.54 -10.81
CA ARG A 49 10.30 1.36 -9.95
C ARG A 49 9.19 1.36 -8.90
N GLN A 50 8.81 2.52 -8.36
CA GLN A 50 7.64 2.63 -7.45
C GLN A 50 6.37 2.19 -8.17
N PHE A 51 6.08 2.74 -9.36
CA PHE A 51 4.91 2.34 -10.13
C PHE A 51 4.90 0.84 -10.50
N ALA A 52 6.07 0.29 -10.85
CA ALA A 52 6.19 -1.14 -11.12
C ALA A 52 5.90 -1.99 -9.86
N MET A 53 6.38 -1.53 -8.69
CA MET A 53 6.12 -2.19 -7.41
C MET A 53 4.65 -2.12 -7.02
N GLU A 54 4.00 -0.96 -7.11
CA GLU A 54 2.58 -0.78 -6.83
C GLU A 54 1.71 -1.69 -7.70
N ARG A 55 2.06 -1.83 -8.99
CA ARG A 55 1.37 -2.75 -9.89
C ARG A 55 1.48 -4.20 -9.40
N LEU A 56 2.69 -4.66 -9.09
CA LEU A 56 2.91 -6.03 -8.61
C LEU A 56 2.23 -6.27 -7.25
N GLN A 57 2.22 -5.28 -6.36
CA GLN A 57 1.47 -5.32 -5.11
C GLN A 57 -0.02 -5.51 -5.35
N GLY A 58 -0.60 -4.78 -6.31
CA GLY A 58 -2.00 -4.91 -6.70
C GLY A 58 -2.33 -6.30 -7.22
N GLU A 59 -1.47 -6.87 -8.06
CA GLU A 59 -1.62 -8.24 -8.60
C GLU A 59 -1.57 -9.28 -7.46
N LEU A 60 -0.51 -9.27 -6.64
CA LEU A 60 -0.33 -10.20 -5.52
C LEU A 60 -1.40 -10.03 -4.42
N GLY A 61 -1.83 -8.80 -4.16
CA GLY A 61 -2.91 -8.49 -3.22
C GLY A 61 -4.27 -8.97 -3.72
N THR A 62 -4.53 -8.86 -5.03
CA THR A 62 -5.74 -9.42 -5.65
C THR A 62 -5.76 -10.93 -5.54
N ASP A 63 -4.63 -11.60 -5.81
CA ASP A 63 -4.51 -13.05 -5.63
C ASP A 63 -4.77 -13.46 -4.17
N ALA A 64 -4.23 -12.72 -3.20
CA ALA A 64 -4.48 -12.98 -1.78
C ALA A 64 -5.97 -12.85 -1.41
N LEU A 65 -6.67 -11.86 -1.98
CA LEU A 65 -8.08 -11.67 -1.76
C LEU A 65 -8.92 -12.80 -2.38
N LEU A 66 -8.63 -13.19 -3.61
CA LEU A 66 -9.42 -14.21 -4.33
C LEU A 66 -9.17 -15.62 -3.80
N ASP A 67 -7.92 -15.97 -3.48
CA ASP A 67 -7.56 -17.33 -3.07
C ASP A 67 -7.76 -17.57 -1.57
N TYR A 68 -7.64 -16.53 -0.74
CA TYR A 68 -7.63 -16.67 0.71
C TYR A 68 -8.66 -15.79 1.44
N GLY A 69 -9.35 -14.89 0.74
CA GLY A 69 -10.34 -13.99 1.34
C GLY A 69 -9.72 -12.94 2.27
N VAL A 70 -8.44 -12.59 2.07
CA VAL A 70 -7.70 -11.65 2.91
C VAL A 70 -7.27 -10.45 2.08
N ASN A 71 -7.52 -9.25 2.59
CA ASN A 71 -7.15 -7.99 1.95
C ASN A 71 -5.93 -7.36 2.64
N PHE A 72 -4.93 -7.00 1.85
CA PHE A 72 -3.74 -6.27 2.31
C PHE A 72 -3.67 -4.93 1.60
N HIS A 73 -3.73 -3.84 2.37
CA HIS A 73 -3.48 -2.51 1.85
C HIS A 73 -2.02 -2.17 2.06
N PHE A 74 -1.29 -2.02 0.96
CA PHE A 74 0.11 -1.64 0.99
C PHE A 74 0.23 -0.13 1.07
N MET A 75 1.01 0.34 2.03
CA MET A 75 1.30 1.75 2.23
C MET A 75 2.83 1.96 2.19
N PRO A 76 3.31 3.04 1.56
CA PRO A 76 4.68 3.46 1.74
C PRO A 76 4.98 3.67 3.22
N ALA A 77 6.03 3.03 3.72
CA ALA A 77 6.70 3.55 4.90
C ALA A 77 7.29 4.91 4.53
N ALA A 78 6.98 5.95 5.31
CA ALA A 78 7.50 7.28 5.05
C ALA A 78 9.03 7.22 4.88
N SER A 79 9.53 7.51 3.68
CA SER A 79 10.92 7.88 3.50
C SER A 79 11.08 9.32 4.03
N GLU A 80 12.14 9.60 4.79
CA GLU A 80 12.45 10.97 5.23
C GLU A 80 12.54 11.97 4.05
N SER A 81 12.71 11.49 2.81
CA SER A 81 12.78 12.29 1.59
C SER A 81 11.45 12.81 1.05
N ARG A 82 10.29 12.30 1.47
CA ARG A 82 8.97 12.80 1.00
C ARG A 82 8.52 14.08 1.71
N GLN A 83 9.32 14.60 2.64
CA GLN A 83 8.97 15.77 3.46
C GLN A 83 9.32 17.13 2.83
N SER A 84 9.93 17.15 1.64
CA SER A 84 10.35 18.39 0.97
C SER A 84 9.50 18.85 -0.23
N ASP A 85 8.47 18.11 -0.63
CA ASP A 85 7.52 18.65 -1.61
C ASP A 85 6.36 19.29 -0.85
N PRO A 86 6.27 20.64 -0.80
CA PRO A 86 5.02 21.25 -0.41
C PRO A 86 3.99 20.75 -1.41
N MET A 87 2.99 20.01 -0.91
CA MET A 87 1.71 19.87 -1.61
C MET A 87 1.38 21.25 -2.19
N GLN A 88 1.43 21.40 -3.51
CA GLN A 88 0.76 22.52 -4.12
C GLN A 88 -0.69 22.39 -3.65
N ALA A 89 -1.10 23.30 -2.79
CA ALA A 89 -2.46 23.44 -2.35
C ALA A 89 -3.28 23.68 -3.62
N GLY A 90 -3.73 22.59 -4.25
CA GLY A 90 -4.74 22.64 -5.28
C GLY A 90 -5.89 23.39 -4.65
N GLU A 91 -6.20 24.55 -5.22
CA GLU A 91 -7.31 25.39 -4.79
C GLU A 91 -8.54 24.51 -4.63
N PHE A 92 -8.94 24.33 -3.37
CA PHE A 92 -10.21 23.73 -3.04
C PHE A 92 -11.26 24.71 -3.58
N VAL A 93 -11.76 24.49 -4.80
CA VAL A 93 -12.87 25.27 -5.35
C VAL A 93 -14.12 24.79 -4.63
N PRO A 94 -14.70 25.57 -3.68
CA PRO A 94 -15.96 25.16 -3.07
C PRO A 94 -17.05 25.17 -4.15
N ILE A 95 -17.69 24.02 -4.34
CA ILE A 95 -18.93 23.92 -5.13
C ILE A 95 -19.95 24.80 -4.41
N MET A 96 -20.20 26.00 -4.95
CA MET A 96 -21.25 26.89 -4.47
C MET A 96 -22.57 26.11 -4.47
N LYS A 97 -23.19 26.02 -3.29
CA LYS A 97 -24.60 25.68 -3.15
C LYS A 97 -25.43 26.68 -3.95
N ALA A 98 -25.82 26.30 -5.16
CA ALA A 98 -26.88 26.98 -5.89
C ALA A 98 -28.19 26.66 -5.19
N GLY A 99 -28.65 27.59 -4.35
CA GLY A 99 -30.02 27.64 -3.86
C GLY A 99 -30.69 28.89 -4.39
N VAL A 100 -31.48 28.74 -5.47
CA VAL A 100 -32.64 29.55 -5.91
C VAL A 100 -33.36 28.61 -6.90
N CYS A 101 -34.60 28.16 -6.71
CA CYS A 101 -35.84 28.90 -6.46
C CYS A 101 -36.67 28.35 -5.31
#